data_AF-T0YTG4-F1
#
_entry.id   AF-T0YTG4-F1
#
_cell.length_a   1.000
_cell.length_b   1.000
_cell.length_c   1.000
_cell.angle_alpha   90.00
_cell.angle_beta   90.00
_cell.angle_gamma   90.00
#
_symmetry.space_group_name_H-M   'P 1'
#
loop_
_entity.id
_entity.type
_entity.pdbx_description
1 polymer ?
#
loop_
_entity_poly.entity_id
_entity_poly.type
_entity_poly.pdbx_seq_one_letter_code
_entity_poly.pdbx_strand_id
1 'polypeptide(L)'
;MAKTLPAINPAVYPSHLKRLVELWYDRLFDGTIVGVFLYFISLTLFVIAAVGAVPAVRKPAMIFFTAAVAVHALFMGVRWWLAGRIPIQNEFESVLGAAFVGCVIGLVLEYWKKSNLFGLAMSFVGFLAMTACFVVPFVLGANIGANIGRVDGVLNTYWLYIHVNTVISSYAL
;
A
#
# COMPACT_ATOMS: atom_id res chain seq x y z
N MET A 1 -16.93 23.42 17.46
CA MET A 1 -17.10 22.01 17.88
C MET A 1 -15.79 21.22 18.00
N ALA A 2 -14.79 21.36 17.11
CA ALA A 2 -13.55 20.56 17.19
C ALA A 2 -12.70 20.73 18.47
N LYS A 3 -12.75 21.90 19.14
CA LYS A 3 -11.97 22.17 20.36
C LYS A 3 -12.58 21.57 21.64
N THR A 4 -13.86 21.19 21.63
CA THR A 4 -14.58 20.71 22.82
C THR A 4 -14.65 19.18 22.92
N LEU A 5 -14.47 18.46 21.80
CA LEU A 5 -14.47 16.99 21.75
C LEU A 5 -13.40 16.31 22.65
N PRO A 6 -12.17 16.84 22.78
CA PRO A 6 -11.17 16.24 23.67
C PRO A 6 -11.57 16.30 25.16
N ALA A 7 -12.46 17.22 25.54
CA ALA A 7 -12.90 17.42 26.91
C ALA A 7 -14.01 16.46 27.35
N ILE A 8 -14.63 15.72 26.43
CA ILE A 8 -15.78 14.84 26.72
C ILE A 8 -15.31 13.45 27.17
N ASN A 9 -14.26 12.89 26.55
CA ASN A 9 -13.66 11.62 26.96
C ASN A 9 -12.16 11.57 26.58
N PRO A 10 -11.29 12.19 27.40
CA PRO A 10 -9.87 12.29 27.08
C PRO A 10 -9.15 10.94 27.04
N ALA A 11 -9.67 9.91 27.71
CA ALA A 11 -9.04 8.58 27.77
C ALA A 11 -9.19 7.78 26.47
N VAL A 12 -10.27 8.01 25.71
CA VAL A 12 -10.54 7.32 24.43
C VAL A 12 -10.10 8.18 23.24
N TYR A 13 -9.85 9.47 23.46
CA TYR A 13 -9.55 10.41 22.39
C TYR A 13 -8.11 10.24 21.86
N PRO A 14 -7.89 10.22 20.53
CA PRO A 14 -6.55 10.00 19.97
C PRO A 14 -5.56 11.11 20.36
N SER A 15 -4.30 10.72 20.55
CA SER A 15 -3.23 11.68 20.86
C SER A 15 -3.08 12.74 19.75
N HIS A 16 -2.56 13.92 20.11
CA HIS A 16 -2.35 14.99 19.13
C HIS A 16 -1.49 14.54 17.93
N LEU A 17 -0.45 13.76 18.20
CA LEU A 17 0.42 13.20 17.17
C LEU A 17 -0.34 12.24 16.22
N LYS A 18 -1.16 11.32 16.76
CA LYS A 18 -1.95 10.41 15.92
C LYS A 18 -2.88 11.16 14.97
N ARG A 19 -3.54 12.22 15.46
CA ARG A 19 -4.42 13.06 14.64
C ARG A 19 -3.67 13.79 13.52
N LEU A 20 -2.49 14.34 13.81
CA LEU A 20 -1.70 15.02 12.78
C LEU A 20 -1.24 14.04 11.69
N VAL A 21 -0.82 12.84 12.08
CA VAL A 21 -0.38 11.81 11.13
C VAL A 21 -1.55 11.29 10.31
N GLU A 22 -2.72 11.06 10.92
CA GLU A 22 -3.96 10.68 10.23
C GLU A 22 -4.36 11.74 9.20
N LEU A 23 -4.43 13.03 9.60
CA LEU A 23 -4.73 14.12 8.67
C LEU A 23 -3.72 14.23 7.52
N TRP A 24 -2.44 14.00 7.79
CA TRP A 24 -1.40 13.99 6.76
C TRP A 24 -1.56 12.80 5.80
N TYR A 25 -1.85 11.62 6.34
CA TYR A 25 -2.05 10.38 5.61
C TYR A 25 -3.29 10.47 4.70
N ASP A 26 -4.41 10.97 5.22
CA ASP A 26 -5.66 11.16 4.47
C ASP A 26 -5.50 12.18 3.34
N ARG A 27 -4.75 13.27 3.57
CA ARG A 27 -4.43 14.27 2.53
C ARG A 27 -3.61 13.72 1.39
N LEU A 28 -2.88 12.63 1.63
CA LEU A 28 -2.14 11.89 0.61
C LEU A 28 -2.97 10.73 0.04
N PHE A 29 -4.29 10.72 0.21
CA PHE A 29 -5.19 9.67 -0.24
C PHE A 29 -4.72 8.29 0.22
N ASP A 30 -4.49 8.16 1.53
CA ASP A 30 -3.99 6.93 2.17
C ASP A 30 -2.60 6.50 1.64
N GLY A 31 -1.86 7.44 1.05
CA GLY A 31 -0.57 7.21 0.39
C GLY A 31 -0.65 6.61 -1.01
N THR A 32 -1.86 6.29 -1.50
CA THR A 32 -2.05 5.62 -2.80
C THR A 32 -1.58 6.49 -3.95
N ILE A 33 -1.84 7.80 -3.93
CA ILE A 33 -1.46 8.71 -5.01
C ILE A 33 0.06 8.76 -5.22
N VAL A 34 0.84 8.78 -4.13
CA VAL A 34 2.30 8.78 -4.18
C VAL A 34 2.80 7.44 -4.71
N GLY A 35 2.20 6.34 -4.26
CA GLY A 35 2.47 4.99 -4.76
C GLY A 35 2.21 4.88 -6.26
N VAL A 36 1.07 5.37 -6.76
CA VAL A 36 0.72 5.36 -8.19
C VAL A 36 1.83 5.98 -9.03
N PHE A 37 2.28 7.20 -8.69
CA PHE A 37 3.32 7.88 -9.47
C PHE A 37 4.66 7.15 -9.43
N LEU A 38 5.10 6.67 -8.26
CA LEU A 38 6.38 5.96 -8.14
C LEU A 38 6.36 4.63 -8.92
N TYR A 39 5.29 3.85 -8.81
CA TYR A 39 5.15 2.61 -9.56
C TYR A 39 5.00 2.87 -11.07
N PHE A 40 4.30 3.92 -11.48
CA PHE A 40 4.16 4.29 -12.89
C PHE A 40 5.49 4.71 -13.53
N ILE A 41 6.29 5.52 -12.83
CA ILE A 41 7.64 5.90 -13.29
C ILE A 41 8.51 4.64 -13.39
N SER A 42 8.51 3.80 -12.34
CA SER A 42 9.24 2.53 -12.34
C SER A 42 8.84 1.63 -13.52
N LEU A 43 7.53 1.47 -13.76
CA LEU A 43 6.96 0.69 -14.85
C LEU A 43 7.47 1.19 -16.20
N THR A 44 7.36 2.50 -16.44
CA THR A 44 7.79 3.11 -17.70
C THR A 44 9.29 2.89 -17.95
N LEU A 45 10.12 3.05 -16.91
CA LEU A 45 11.56 2.82 -17.03
C LEU A 45 11.88 1.35 -17.27
N PHE A 46 11.16 0.41 -16.64
CA PHE A 46 11.33 -1.02 -16.92
C PHE A 46 10.87 -1.42 -18.32
N VAL A 47 9.82 -0.80 -18.88
CA VAL A 47 9.42 -1.02 -20.28
C VAL A 47 10.57 -0.61 -21.21
N ILE A 48 11.14 0.58 -21.01
CA ILE A 48 12.27 1.06 -21.83
C ILE A 48 13.49 0.15 -21.68
N ALA A 49 13.78 -0.32 -20.46
CA ALA A 49 14.88 -1.24 -20.20
C ALA A 49 14.66 -2.63 -20.82
N ALA A 50 13.42 -3.14 -20.79
CA ALA A 50 13.05 -4.46 -21.32
C ALA A 50 13.07 -4.50 -22.87
N VAL A 51 12.67 -3.40 -23.52
CA VAL A 51 12.78 -3.24 -24.99
C VAL A 51 14.25 -3.13 -25.45
N GLY A 52 15.18 -2.87 -24.53
CA GLY A 52 16.61 -2.77 -24.85
C GLY A 52 16.99 -1.45 -25.53
N ALA A 53 16.09 -0.46 -25.54
CA ALA A 53 16.32 0.83 -26.20
C ALA A 53 17.48 1.61 -25.56
N VAL A 54 17.59 1.59 -24.22
CA VAL A 54 18.63 2.31 -23.48
C VAL A 54 19.08 1.50 -22.24
N PRO A 55 20.23 0.80 -22.30
CA PRO A 55 20.71 -0.04 -21.19
C PRO A 55 20.95 0.72 -19.87
N ALA A 56 21.27 2.01 -19.94
CA ALA A 56 21.48 2.87 -18.78
C ALA A 56 20.22 3.09 -17.93
N VAL A 57 19.02 2.83 -18.49
CA VAL A 57 17.72 3.06 -17.82
C VAL A 57 17.41 2.01 -16.75
N ARG A 58 18.11 0.86 -16.75
CA ARG A 58 17.91 -0.15 -15.71
C ARG A 58 18.19 0.37 -14.30
N LYS A 59 19.27 1.13 -14.11
CA LYS A 59 19.63 1.66 -12.78
C LYS A 59 18.54 2.60 -12.21
N PRO A 60 18.07 3.63 -12.94
CA PRO A 60 16.96 4.43 -12.44
C PRO A 60 15.67 3.62 -12.28
N ALA A 61 15.36 2.65 -13.16
CA ALA A 61 14.20 1.76 -12.96
C ALA A 61 14.24 1.06 -11.60
N MET A 62 15.38 0.47 -11.24
CA MET A 62 15.59 -0.18 -9.94
C MET A 62 15.47 0.79 -8.76
N ILE A 63 15.99 2.02 -8.89
CA ILE A 63 15.92 3.05 -7.84
C ILE A 63 14.45 3.43 -7.59
N PHE A 64 13.70 3.74 -8.64
CA PHE A 64 12.30 4.10 -8.52
C PHE A 64 11.45 2.94 -8.01
N PHE A 65 11.72 1.70 -8.45
CA PHE A 65 11.00 0.54 -7.95
C PHE A 65 11.24 0.30 -6.46
N THR A 66 12.50 0.37 -6.03
CA THR A 66 12.86 0.22 -4.61
C THR A 66 12.23 1.33 -3.77
N ALA A 67 12.24 2.57 -4.27
CA ALA A 67 11.57 3.69 -3.61
C ALA A 67 10.05 3.48 -3.54
N ALA A 68 9.41 2.98 -4.60
CA ALA A 68 7.99 2.68 -4.63
C ALA A 68 7.63 1.63 -3.56
N VAL A 69 8.39 0.53 -3.48
CA VAL A 69 8.19 -0.53 -2.47
C VAL A 69 8.43 -0.01 -1.05
N ALA A 70 9.46 0.81 -0.84
CA ALA A 70 9.73 1.40 0.47
C ALA A 70 8.62 2.36 0.91
N VAL A 71 8.10 3.18 0.00
CA VAL A 71 6.98 4.08 0.26
C VAL A 71 5.68 3.30 0.50
N HIS A 72 5.44 2.22 -0.24
CA HIS A 72 4.33 1.31 0.00
C HIS A 72 4.39 0.71 1.42
N ALA A 73 5.56 0.20 1.82
CA ALA A 73 5.79 -0.30 3.18
C ALA A 73 5.57 0.77 4.25
N LEU A 74 6.04 2.00 4.00
CA LEU A 74 5.88 3.13 4.93
C LEU A 74 4.39 3.45 5.16
N PHE A 75 3.60 3.58 4.09
CA PHE A 75 2.18 3.90 4.20
C PHE A 75 1.39 2.78 4.88
N MET A 76 1.71 1.52 4.57
CA MET A 76 1.18 0.40 5.33
C MET A 76 1.56 0.50 6.81
N GLY A 77 2.83 0.71 7.13
CA GLY A 77 3.29 0.85 8.52
C GLY A 77 2.63 1.99 9.29
N VAL A 78 2.43 3.15 8.65
CA VAL A 78 1.67 4.27 9.23
C VAL A 78 0.24 3.85 9.53
N ARG A 79 -0.42 3.16 8.59
CA ARG A 79 -1.78 2.64 8.78
C ARG A 79 -1.85 1.62 9.91
N TRP A 80 -0.84 0.75 10.05
CA TRP A 80 -0.76 -0.25 11.13
C TRP A 80 -0.66 0.44 12.50
N TRP A 81 0.16 1.48 12.58
CA TRP A 81 0.36 2.27 13.80
C TRP A 81 -0.88 3.10 14.17
N LEU A 82 -1.56 3.70 13.20
CA LEU A 82 -2.81 4.43 13.40
C LEU A 82 -3.93 3.49 13.87
N ALA A 83 -4.10 2.35 13.18
CA ALA A 83 -5.12 1.34 13.51
C ALA A 83 -4.85 0.58 14.81
N GLY A 84 -3.59 0.52 15.27
CA GLY A 84 -3.19 -0.24 16.46
C GLY A 84 -3.29 -1.76 16.29
N ARG A 85 -3.35 -2.22 15.04
CA ARG A 85 -3.49 -3.62 14.63
C ARG A 85 -2.86 -3.80 13.26
N ILE A 86 -2.57 -5.04 12.90
CA ILE A 86 -2.24 -5.33 11.51
C ILE A 86 -3.56 -5.33 10.71
N PRO A 87 -3.64 -4.59 9.60
CA PRO A 87 -4.85 -4.36 8.86
C PRO A 87 -5.00 -5.41 7.75
N ILE A 88 -6.05 -6.21 7.85
CA ILE A 88 -6.34 -7.34 6.94
C ILE A 88 -7.85 -7.48 6.76
N GLN A 89 -8.60 -6.44 7.15
CA GLN A 89 -9.98 -6.60 7.57
C GLN A 89 -10.94 -5.88 6.64
N ASN A 90 -10.40 -5.06 5.73
CA ASN A 90 -11.13 -4.48 4.63
C ASN A 90 -10.43 -4.80 3.29
N GLU A 91 -11.17 -4.54 2.22
CA GLU A 91 -10.76 -4.81 0.85
C GLU A 91 -9.55 -3.96 0.46
N PHE A 92 -9.50 -2.69 0.89
CA PHE A 92 -8.36 -1.79 0.67
C PHE A 92 -7.05 -2.39 1.19
N GLU A 93 -7.06 -2.86 2.44
CA GLU A 93 -5.90 -3.47 3.10
C GLU A 93 -5.50 -4.79 2.45
N SER A 94 -6.47 -5.55 1.98
CA SER A 94 -6.24 -6.84 1.33
C SER A 94 -5.57 -6.68 -0.03
N VAL A 95 -6.05 -5.73 -0.85
CA VAL A 95 -5.48 -5.43 -2.17
C VAL A 95 -4.08 -4.86 -2.05
N LEU A 96 -3.87 -3.86 -1.16
CA LEU A 96 -2.54 -3.30 -0.94
C LEU A 96 -1.58 -4.32 -0.34
N GLY A 97 -2.03 -5.14 0.62
CA GLY A 97 -1.23 -6.18 1.23
C GLY A 97 -0.75 -7.23 0.22
N ALA A 98 -1.64 -7.72 -0.64
CA ALA A 98 -1.28 -8.66 -1.70
C ALA A 98 -0.27 -8.04 -2.68
N ALA A 99 -0.56 -6.82 -3.16
CA ALA A 99 0.32 -6.12 -4.07
C ALA A 99 1.70 -5.83 -3.45
N PHE A 100 1.74 -5.52 -2.15
CA PHE A 100 2.99 -5.29 -1.42
C PHE A 100 3.86 -6.54 -1.38
N VAL A 101 3.29 -7.69 -0.98
CA VAL A 101 4.02 -8.97 -0.95
C VAL A 101 4.57 -9.31 -2.33
N GLY A 102 3.75 -9.16 -3.38
CA GLY A 102 4.16 -9.42 -4.77
C GLY A 102 5.28 -8.49 -5.22
N CYS A 103 5.19 -7.20 -4.88
CA CYS A 103 6.24 -6.23 -5.18
C CYS A 103 7.55 -6.51 -4.45
N VAL A 104 7.51 -6.94 -3.19
CA VAL A 104 8.71 -7.32 -2.42
C VAL A 104 9.37 -8.54 -3.05
N ILE A 105 8.60 -9.58 -3.37
CA ILE A 105 9.11 -10.79 -4.03
C ILE A 105 9.68 -10.42 -5.41
N GLY A 106 8.97 -9.62 -6.19
CA GLY A 106 9.42 -9.11 -7.48
C GLY A 106 10.73 -8.35 -7.39
N LEU A 107 10.88 -7.48 -6.39
CA LEU A 107 12.11 -6.73 -6.15
C LEU A 107 13.28 -7.66 -5.85
N VAL A 108 13.09 -8.65 -4.98
CA VAL A 108 14.11 -9.66 -4.66
C VAL A 108 14.51 -10.47 -5.89
N LEU A 109 13.52 -10.96 -6.65
CA LEU A 109 13.76 -11.71 -7.89
C LEU A 109 14.47 -10.87 -8.94
N GLU A 110 14.11 -9.59 -9.07
CA GLU A 110 14.73 -8.67 -10.01
C GLU A 110 16.20 -8.38 -9.64
N TYR A 111 16.51 -8.23 -8.35
CA TYR A 111 17.90 -8.12 -7.89
C TYR A 111 18.71 -9.39 -8.16
N TRP A 112 18.10 -10.56 -7.99
CA TRP A 112 18.79 -11.85 -8.15
C TRP A 112 18.98 -12.24 -9.63
N LYS A 113 17.91 -12.20 -10.43
CA LYS A 113 17.89 -12.65 -11.83
C LYS A 113 18.32 -11.58 -12.82
N LYS A 114 18.19 -10.30 -12.47
CA LYS A 114 18.54 -9.15 -13.31
C LYS A 114 17.89 -9.14 -14.70
N SER A 115 16.68 -9.68 -14.83
CA SER A 115 16.02 -9.90 -16.13
C SER A 115 15.20 -8.72 -16.64
N ASN A 116 15.02 -7.65 -15.85
CA ASN A 116 14.06 -6.54 -16.05
C ASN A 116 12.58 -6.95 -16.02
N LEU A 117 12.26 -8.22 -16.28
CA LEU A 117 10.90 -8.73 -16.40
C LEU A 117 10.17 -8.78 -15.06
N PHE A 118 10.85 -9.14 -13.97
CA PHE A 118 10.21 -9.21 -12.65
C PHE A 118 9.91 -7.81 -12.13
N GLY A 119 10.83 -6.87 -12.32
CA GLY A 119 10.63 -5.46 -12.04
C GLY A 119 9.49 -4.86 -12.87
N LEU A 120 9.42 -5.18 -14.17
CA LEU A 120 8.32 -4.75 -15.03
C LEU A 120 6.97 -5.28 -14.55
N ALA A 121 6.85 -6.60 -14.35
CA ALA A 121 5.60 -7.23 -13.95
C ALA A 121 5.10 -6.70 -12.60
N MET A 122 5.99 -6.59 -11.61
CA MET A 122 5.57 -6.18 -10.27
C MET A 122 5.43 -4.66 -10.12
N SER A 123 6.13 -3.85 -10.93
CA SER A 123 5.80 -2.42 -11.03
C SER A 123 4.44 -2.17 -11.67
N PHE A 124 4.04 -3.01 -12.64
CA PHE A 124 2.69 -2.98 -13.19
C PHE A 124 1.63 -3.38 -12.15
N VAL A 125 1.83 -4.46 -11.41
CA VAL A 125 0.91 -4.88 -10.33
C VAL A 125 0.79 -3.80 -9.25
N GLY A 126 1.91 -3.26 -8.79
CA GLY A 126 1.92 -2.17 -7.80
C GLY A 126 1.20 -0.91 -8.30
N PHE A 127 1.42 -0.54 -9.57
CA PHE A 127 0.71 0.57 -10.21
C PHE A 127 -0.80 0.33 -10.27
N LEU A 128 -1.21 -0.86 -10.71
CA LEU A 128 -2.63 -1.20 -10.87
C LEU A 128 -3.35 -1.26 -9.53
N ALA A 129 -2.76 -1.90 -8.52
CA ALA A 129 -3.33 -2.02 -7.18
C ALA A 129 -3.50 -0.65 -6.52
N MET A 130 -2.45 0.20 -6.53
CA MET A 130 -2.52 1.55 -5.99
C MET A 130 -3.57 2.40 -6.72
N THR A 131 -3.64 2.29 -8.05
CA THR A 131 -4.63 3.01 -8.87
C THR A 131 -6.04 2.53 -8.55
N ALA A 132 -6.27 1.23 -8.43
CA ALA A 132 -7.57 0.68 -8.08
C ALA A 132 -8.03 1.21 -6.71
N CYS A 133 -7.18 1.12 -5.70
CA CYS A 133 -7.48 1.63 -4.36
C CYS A 133 -7.75 3.15 -4.34
N PHE A 134 -7.03 3.92 -5.15
CA PHE A 134 -7.25 5.36 -5.30
C PHE A 134 -8.58 5.68 -5.99
N VAL A 135 -8.91 4.98 -7.09
CA VAL A 135 -9.99 5.35 -8.01
C VAL A 135 -11.36 4.82 -7.58
N VAL A 136 -11.42 3.66 -6.92
CA VAL A 136 -12.70 2.99 -6.57
C VAL A 136 -13.71 3.91 -5.85
N PRO A 137 -13.34 4.70 -4.84
CA PRO A 137 -14.28 5.60 -4.17
C PRO A 137 -14.90 6.64 -5.11
N PHE A 138 -14.16 7.08 -6.13
CA PHE A 138 -14.61 8.11 -7.07
C PHE A 138 -15.44 7.56 -8.22
N VAL A 139 -15.10 6.34 -8.70
CA VAL A 139 -15.73 5.75 -9.89
C VAL A 139 -16.91 4.87 -9.54
N LEU A 140 -16.77 4.02 -8.52
CA LEU A 140 -17.82 3.07 -8.12
C LEU A 140 -18.73 3.62 -7.02
N GLY A 141 -18.35 4.76 -6.40
CA GLY A 141 -19.02 5.27 -5.20
C GLY A 141 -18.92 4.33 -4.00
N ALA A 142 -18.16 3.24 -4.12
CA ALA A 142 -18.00 2.20 -3.12
C ALA A 142 -16.83 2.55 -2.18
N ASN A 143 -17.10 2.53 -0.89
CA ASN A 143 -16.06 2.68 0.13
C ASN A 143 -15.49 1.30 0.48
N ILE A 144 -14.31 0.99 -0.07
CA ILE A 144 -13.58 -0.26 0.18
C ILE A 144 -12.84 -0.31 1.54
N GLY A 145 -13.26 0.54 2.48
CA GLY A 145 -12.67 0.64 3.82
C GLY A 145 -11.36 1.42 3.89
N ALA A 146 -11.17 2.43 3.02
CA ALA A 146 -10.01 3.33 3.08
C ALA A 146 -9.88 4.02 4.45
N ASN A 147 -11.00 4.43 5.06
CA ASN A 147 -11.02 5.01 6.40
C ASN A 147 -10.56 4.02 7.49
N ILE A 148 -9.78 4.52 8.45
CA ILE A 148 -9.26 3.70 9.56
C ILE A 148 -10.35 3.48 10.61
N GLY A 149 -11.02 2.33 10.50
CA GLY A 149 -12.14 1.94 11.38
C GLY A 149 -11.81 0.85 12.39
N ARG A 150 -12.75 0.64 13.32
CA ARG A 150 -12.77 -0.52 14.22
C ARG A 150 -13.00 -1.81 13.42
N VAL A 151 -12.44 -2.89 13.94
CA VAL A 151 -12.68 -4.25 13.45
C VAL A 151 -14.05 -4.73 13.89
N ASP A 152 -14.77 -5.40 12.98
CA ASP A 152 -15.95 -6.16 13.34
C ASP A 152 -15.57 -7.32 14.27
N GLY A 153 -16.32 -7.51 15.35
CA GLY A 153 -15.97 -8.46 16.41
C GLY A 153 -15.75 -9.90 15.93
N VAL A 154 -16.43 -10.31 14.85
CA VAL A 154 -16.25 -11.64 14.22
C VAL A 154 -14.87 -11.81 13.61
N LEU A 155 -14.27 -10.73 13.09
CA LEU A 155 -12.98 -10.81 12.43
C LEU A 155 -11.78 -10.79 13.39
N ASN A 156 -11.99 -10.61 14.70
CA ASN A 156 -10.93 -10.47 15.69
C ASN A 156 -10.56 -11.80 16.38
N THR A 157 -10.29 -12.85 15.60
CA THR A 157 -9.89 -14.16 16.12
C THR A 157 -8.53 -14.58 15.55
N TYR A 158 -7.67 -15.20 16.38
CA TYR A 158 -6.32 -15.62 16.01
C TYR A 158 -6.27 -16.51 14.75
N TRP A 159 -7.18 -17.49 14.66
CA TRP A 159 -7.22 -18.42 13.53
C TRP A 159 -7.56 -17.72 12.20
N LEU A 160 -8.57 -16.85 12.22
CA LEU A 160 -8.98 -16.10 11.03
C LEU A 160 -7.87 -15.15 10.59
N TYR A 161 -7.18 -14.53 11.54
CA TYR A 161 -6.07 -13.63 11.27
C TYR A 161 -4.93 -14.32 10.50
N ILE A 162 -4.53 -15.54 10.89
CA ILE A 162 -3.53 -16.32 10.14
C ILE A 162 -4.07 -16.71 8.76
N HIS A 163 -5.29 -17.25 8.71
CA HIS A 163 -5.91 -17.71 7.47
C HIS A 163 -5.95 -16.62 6.40
N VAL A 164 -6.46 -15.43 6.74
CA VAL A 164 -6.62 -14.34 5.79
C VAL A 164 -5.26 -13.80 5.32
N ASN A 165 -4.26 -13.68 6.20
CA ASN A 165 -2.90 -13.30 5.78
C ASN A 165 -2.28 -14.29 4.80
N THR A 166 -2.46 -15.59 5.03
CA THR A 166 -1.97 -16.63 4.12
C THR A 166 -2.67 -16.51 2.76
N VAL A 167 -3.98 -16.28 2.75
CA VAL A 167 -4.76 -16.09 1.51
C VAL A 167 -4.30 -14.83 0.75
N ILE A 168 -4.14 -13.69 1.43
CA ILE A 168 -3.64 -12.45 0.81
C ILE A 168 -2.25 -12.62 0.22
N SER A 169 -1.36 -13.29 0.97
CA SER A 169 -0.01 -13.59 0.48
C SER A 169 -0.04 -14.53 -0.73
N SER A 170 -1.02 -15.43 -0.82
CA SER A 170 -1.17 -16.34 -1.97
C SER A 170 -1.67 -15.64 -3.23
N TYR A 171 -2.49 -14.58 -3.11
CA TYR A 171 -2.89 -13.76 -4.27
C TYR A 171 -1.74 -12.94 -4.88
N ALA A 172 -0.61 -12.85 -4.17
CA ALA A 172 0.57 -12.15 -4.64
C ALA A 172 1.50 -13.01 -5.54
N LEU A 173 1.26 -14.33 -5.59
CA LEU A 173 2.06 -15.33 -6.30
C LEU A 173 1.35 -15.79 -7.58
#